data_AF-I0FF66-F1
#
_entry.id   AF-I0FF66-F1
#
_cell.length_a   1.000
_cell.length_b   1.000
_cell.length_c   1.000
_cell.angle_alpha   90.00
_cell.angle_beta   90.00
_cell.angle_gamma   90.00
#
_symmetry.space_group_name_H-M   'P 1'
#
loop_
_entity.id
_entity.type
_entity.pdbx_description
1 polymer ?
#
loop_
_entity_poly.entity_id
_entity_poly.type
_entity_poly.pdbx_seq_one_letter_code
_entity_poly.pdbx_strand_id
1 'polypeptide(L)'
;MAIRIIGEITKDKIDILQGADHIFIEELLINNLYYKVRQAFVVLLPVRSVGVMGDNRTYEYTAVIRCVNTLDFMTASWVELPYSFLRKVSSRIINEIRGINRVCYDISSKPPATIEWE
;
A
#
# COMPACT_ATOMS: atom_id res chain seq x y z
N MET A 1 8.57 7.80 5.93
CA MET A 1 7.66 8.36 4.90
C MET A 1 8.39 8.66 3.60
N ALA A 2 9.53 9.36 3.61
CA ALA A 2 10.27 9.69 2.39
C ALA A 2 10.55 8.47 1.49
N ILE A 3 11.09 7.39 2.06
CA ILE A 3 11.39 6.12 1.37
C ILE A 3 10.17 5.32 0.86
N ARG A 4 8.94 5.80 1.12
CA ARG A 4 7.69 5.17 0.67
C ARG A 4 7.04 5.92 -0.49
N ILE A 5 7.63 7.03 -0.93
CA ILE A 5 7.24 7.75 -2.14
C ILE A 5 8.40 7.57 -3.10
N ILE A 6 8.21 6.75 -4.12
CA ILE A 6 9.31 6.45 -5.04
C ILE A 6 9.54 7.65 -5.97
N GLY A 7 10.77 8.16 -5.97
CA GLY A 7 11.17 9.34 -6.73
C GLY A 7 10.88 10.68 -6.03
N GLU A 8 10.50 11.70 -6.80
CA GLU A 8 10.36 13.07 -6.25
C GLU A 8 9.27 13.17 -5.17
N ILE A 9 9.64 13.71 -4.01
CA ILE A 9 8.75 13.91 -2.87
C ILE A 9 8.09 15.29 -2.96
N THR A 10 6.78 15.32 -3.03
CA THR A 10 5.97 16.54 -3.00
C THR A 10 4.94 16.47 -1.88
N LYS A 11 4.44 17.63 -1.44
CA LYS A 11 3.39 17.71 -0.39
C LYS A 11 2.15 16.90 -0.77
N ASP A 12 1.67 17.04 -2.01
CA ASP A 12 0.50 16.30 -2.49
C ASP A 12 0.69 14.78 -2.42
N LYS A 13 1.89 14.27 -2.77
CA LYS A 13 2.20 12.83 -2.68
C LYS A 13 2.27 12.37 -1.22
N ILE A 14 2.76 13.21 -0.31
CA ILE A 14 2.76 12.93 1.13
C ILE A 14 1.33 12.79 1.62
N ASP A 15 0.45 13.73 1.28
CA ASP A 15 -0.96 13.72 1.72
C ASP A 15 -1.70 12.47 1.18
N ILE A 16 -1.50 12.13 -0.10
CA ILE A 16 -2.04 10.91 -0.72
C ILE A 16 -1.56 9.66 0.03
N LEU A 17 -0.25 9.55 0.25
CA LEU A 17 0.33 8.39 0.92
C LEU A 17 -0.16 8.27 2.37
N GLN A 18 -0.23 9.37 3.12
CA GLN A 18 -0.73 9.36 4.50
C GLN A 18 -2.17 8.86 4.58
N GLY A 19 -3.04 9.32 3.67
CA GLY A 19 -4.41 8.86 3.62
C GLY A 19 -4.52 7.35 3.33
N ALA A 20 -3.77 6.85 2.35
CA ALA A 20 -3.77 5.44 2.01
C ALA A 20 -3.17 4.55 3.13
N ASP A 21 -2.07 4.98 3.75
CA ASP A 21 -1.43 4.29 4.88
C ASP A 21 -2.38 4.25 6.09
N HIS A 22 -3.06 5.37 6.37
CA HIS A 22 -4.05 5.44 7.45
C HIS A 22 -5.18 4.41 7.28
N ILE A 23 -5.79 4.32 6.10
CA ILE A 23 -6.83 3.32 5.79
C ILE A 23 -6.29 1.90 6.01
N PHE A 24 -5.09 1.61 5.53
CA PHE A 24 -4.53 0.26 5.65
C PHE A 24 -4.26 -0.12 7.11
N ILE A 25 -3.66 0.78 7.90
CA ILE A 25 -3.38 0.55 9.32
C ILE A 25 -4.67 0.46 10.14
N GLU A 26 -5.65 1.33 9.87
CA GLU A 26 -6.96 1.30 10.51
C GLU A 26 -7.65 -0.05 10.30
N GLU A 27 -7.70 -0.54 9.06
CA GLU A 27 -8.30 -1.84 8.76
C GLU A 27 -7.54 -2.99 9.43
N LEU A 28 -6.21 -2.95 9.48
CA LEU A 28 -5.43 -3.95 10.21
C LEU A 28 -5.79 -3.98 11.70
N LEU A 29 -6.01 -2.83 12.32
CA LEU A 29 -6.43 -2.74 13.73
C LEU A 29 -7.85 -3.30 13.92
N ILE A 30 -8.82 -2.85 13.12
CA ILE A 30 -10.22 -3.28 13.18
C ILE A 30 -10.34 -4.81 13.03
N ASN A 31 -9.54 -5.40 12.15
CA ASN A 31 -9.58 -6.84 11.88
C ASN A 31 -8.66 -7.67 12.82
N ASN A 32 -8.07 -7.06 13.84
CA ASN A 32 -7.14 -7.72 14.77
C ASN A 32 -5.93 -8.39 14.06
N LEU A 33 -5.46 -7.79 12.98
CA LEU A 33 -4.32 -8.24 12.17
C LEU A 33 -3.05 -7.43 12.46
N TYR A 34 -3.19 -6.19 12.93
CA TYR A 34 -2.05 -5.27 13.13
C TYR A 34 -0.92 -5.87 13.98
N TYR A 35 -1.25 -6.51 15.10
CA TYR A 35 -0.27 -7.13 15.99
C TYR A 35 0.18 -8.54 15.55
N LYS A 36 -0.38 -9.07 14.44
CA LYS A 36 -0.01 -10.37 13.86
C LYS A 36 1.01 -10.24 12.72
N VAL A 37 1.35 -9.02 12.35
CA VAL A 37 2.30 -8.70 11.30
C VAL A 37 3.45 -7.87 11.88
N ARG A 38 4.65 -8.00 11.30
CA ARG A 38 5.82 -7.28 11.83
C ARG A 38 5.94 -5.87 11.28
N GLN A 39 5.74 -5.70 9.98
CA GLN A 39 5.71 -4.39 9.34
C GLN A 39 4.60 -4.38 8.29
N ALA A 40 3.86 -3.28 8.26
CA ALA A 40 2.78 -3.05 7.32
C ALA A 40 2.74 -1.57 6.96
N PHE A 41 2.70 -1.26 5.66
CA PHE A 41 2.60 0.10 5.15
C PHE A 41 2.17 0.14 3.68
N VAL A 42 1.87 1.32 3.19
CA VAL A 42 1.64 1.62 1.78
C VAL A 42 2.87 2.31 1.17
N VAL A 43 3.12 2.07 -0.12
CA VAL A 43 4.10 2.77 -0.96
C VAL A 43 3.36 3.42 -2.13
N LEU A 44 3.74 4.64 -2.50
CA LEU A 44 3.20 5.35 -3.66
C LEU A 44 4.19 5.30 -4.82
N LEU A 45 3.80 4.69 -5.94
CA LEU A 45 4.66 4.58 -7.12
C LEU A 45 4.53 5.82 -8.02
N PRO A 46 5.63 6.27 -8.67
CA PRO A 46 5.63 7.36 -9.65
C PRO A 46 5.05 6.92 -11.00
N VAL A 47 4.21 5.88 -11.01
CA VAL A 47 3.55 5.34 -12.19
C VAL A 47 2.07 5.68 -12.12
N ARG A 48 1.58 6.37 -13.14
CA ARG A 48 0.15 6.62 -13.31
C ARG A 48 -0.50 5.49 -14.07
N SER A 49 -1.73 5.17 -13.70
CA SER A 49 -2.52 4.12 -14.33
C SER A 49 -3.86 4.68 -14.80
N VAL A 50 -4.43 4.05 -15.84
CA VAL A 50 -5.79 4.39 -16.27
C VAL A 50 -6.78 3.76 -15.30
N GLY A 51 -7.71 4.58 -14.83
CA GLY A 51 -8.90 4.18 -14.07
C GLY A 51 -10.16 4.71 -14.73
N VAL A 52 -11.31 4.26 -14.24
CA VAL A 52 -12.62 4.75 -14.64
C VAL A 52 -13.35 5.16 -13.37
N MET A 53 -13.75 6.42 -13.27
CA MET A 53 -14.57 6.94 -12.17
C MET A 53 -15.82 7.61 -12.79
N GLY A 54 -16.99 7.01 -12.54
CA GLY A 54 -18.20 7.34 -13.29
C GLY A 54 -17.99 7.10 -14.79
N ASP A 55 -18.29 8.09 -15.63
CA ASP A 55 -18.13 8.00 -17.09
C ASP A 55 -16.76 8.52 -17.59
N ASN A 56 -15.89 9.00 -16.70
CA ASN A 56 -14.62 9.61 -17.06
C ASN A 56 -13.42 8.69 -16.82
N ARG A 57 -12.43 8.80 -17.71
CA ARG A 57 -11.11 8.18 -17.50
C ARG A 57 -10.29 9.03 -16.54
N THR A 58 -9.64 8.39 -15.58
CA THR A 58 -8.72 9.02 -14.64
C THR A 58 -7.30 8.52 -14.86
N TYR A 59 -6.32 9.38 -14.59
CA TYR A 59 -4.88 9.05 -14.64
C TYR A 59 -4.26 9.39 -13.30
N GLU A 60 -4.32 8.44 -12.37
CA GLU A 60 -3.90 8.61 -10.99
C GLU A 60 -2.80 7.60 -10.62
N TYR A 61 -2.23 7.74 -9.43
CA TYR A 61 -1.09 6.93 -9.00
C TYR A 61 -1.50 5.50 -8.65
N THR A 62 -0.50 4.62 -8.62
CA THR A 62 -0.62 3.26 -8.10
C THR A 62 -0.08 3.20 -6.68
N ALA A 63 -0.87 2.71 -5.74
CA ALA A 63 -0.44 2.40 -4.38
C ALA A 63 -0.10 0.91 -4.25
N VAL A 64 0.93 0.60 -3.49
CA VAL A 64 1.35 -0.77 -3.18
C VAL A 64 1.21 -1.00 -1.69
N ILE A 65 0.44 -2.00 -1.30
CA ILE A 65 0.38 -2.50 0.07
C ILE A 65 1.58 -3.42 0.28
N ARG A 66 2.36 -3.15 1.32
CA ARG A 66 3.47 -3.99 1.79
C ARG A 66 3.17 -4.48 3.19
N CYS A 67 3.12 -5.80 3.38
CA CYS A 67 2.89 -6.41 4.68
C CYS A 67 3.76 -7.65 4.83
N VAL A 68 4.64 -7.65 5.82
CA VAL A 68 5.64 -8.70 5.99
C VAL A 68 5.71 -9.21 7.42
N ASN A 69 6.04 -10.49 7.54
CA ASN A 69 6.53 -11.09 8.77
C ASN A 69 8.00 -11.43 8.61
N THR A 70 8.78 -11.02 9.60
CA THR A 70 10.22 -11.28 9.66
C THR A 70 10.52 -12.28 10.77
N LEU A 71 11.39 -13.24 10.46
CA LEU A 71 11.94 -14.19 11.42
C LEU A 71 13.25 -13.67 12.01
N ASP A 72 13.99 -12.86 11.25
CA ASP A 72 15.28 -12.27 11.62
C ASP A 72 15.63 -11.04 10.75
N PHE A 73 16.75 -10.38 11.03
CA PHE A 73 17.18 -9.20 10.26
C PHE A 73 17.43 -9.46 8.76
N MET A 74 17.57 -10.72 8.33
CA MET A 74 17.98 -11.10 6.99
C MET A 74 16.81 -11.56 6.11
N THR A 75 15.70 -12.01 6.71
CA THR A 75 14.59 -12.65 6.00
C THR A 75 13.23 -12.05 6.37
N ALA A 76 12.35 -11.98 5.38
CA ALA A 76 10.96 -11.60 5.56
C ALA A 76 10.09 -12.23 4.48
N SER A 77 8.95 -12.79 4.90
CA SER A 77 7.91 -13.29 4.01
C SER A 77 6.77 -12.29 3.96
N TRP A 78 6.21 -12.07 2.77
CA TRP A 78 4.95 -11.35 2.66
C TRP A 78 3.84 -12.12 3.38
N VAL A 79 2.84 -11.40 3.89
CA VAL A 79 1.77 -12.01 4.70
C VAL A 79 0.60 -12.43 3.83
N GLU A 80 0.06 -13.63 4.01
CA GLU A 80 -1.19 -14.04 3.37
C GLU A 80 -2.40 -13.36 4.05
N LEU A 81 -2.60 -12.08 3.76
CA LEU A 81 -3.76 -11.33 4.23
C LEU A 81 -5.04 -11.89 3.58
N PRO A 82 -6.16 -12.03 4.33
CA PRO A 82 -7.41 -12.54 3.76
C PRO A 82 -7.84 -11.74 2.54
N TYR A 83 -8.26 -12.41 1.46
CA TYR A 83 -8.70 -11.70 0.25
C TYR A 83 -9.90 -10.78 0.47
N SER A 84 -10.79 -11.12 1.41
CA SER A 84 -11.89 -10.24 1.83
C SER A 84 -11.39 -8.94 2.46
N PHE A 85 -10.33 -9.02 3.27
CA PHE A 85 -9.65 -7.87 3.85
C PHE A 85 -8.99 -7.01 2.76
N LEU A 86 -8.21 -7.63 1.86
CA LEU A 86 -7.55 -6.92 0.76
C LEU A 86 -8.56 -6.21 -0.15
N ARG A 87 -9.68 -6.86 -0.46
CA ARG A 87 -10.79 -6.27 -1.24
C ARG A 87 -11.36 -5.02 -0.55
N LYS A 88 -11.56 -5.08 0.77
CA LYS A 88 -12.08 -3.94 1.54
C LYS A 88 -11.09 -2.78 1.52
N VAL A 89 -9.82 -3.04 1.86
CA VAL A 89 -8.76 -2.02 1.87
C VAL A 89 -8.59 -1.38 0.49
N SER A 90 -8.49 -2.18 -0.57
CA SER A 90 -8.32 -1.65 -1.93
C SER A 90 -9.50 -0.79 -2.35
N SER A 91 -10.74 -1.19 -2.01
CA SER A 91 -11.93 -0.39 -2.32
C SER A 91 -11.94 0.93 -1.55
N ARG A 92 -11.58 0.92 -0.26
CA ARG A 92 -11.52 2.13 0.55
C ARG A 92 -10.47 3.10 0.03
N ILE A 93 -9.25 2.63 -0.23
CA ILE A 93 -8.18 3.47 -0.79
C ILE A 93 -8.62 4.14 -2.10
N ILE A 94 -9.17 3.37 -3.05
CA ILE A 94 -9.58 3.90 -4.36
C ILE A 94 -10.74 4.91 -4.25
N ASN A 95 -11.68 4.68 -3.33
CA ASN A 95 -12.88 5.51 -3.22
C ASN A 95 -12.69 6.74 -2.32
N GLU A 96 -11.84 6.66 -1.29
CA GLU A 96 -11.64 7.70 -0.28
C GLU A 96 -10.43 8.60 -0.57
N ILE A 97 -9.40 8.08 -1.27
CA ILE A 97 -8.15 8.80 -1.52
C ILE A 97 -8.07 9.25 -2.98
N ARG A 98 -8.41 10.53 -3.22
CA ARG A 98 -8.22 11.15 -4.53
C ARG A 98 -6.74 11.15 -4.91
N GLY A 99 -6.43 10.64 -6.11
CA GLY A 99 -5.05 10.52 -6.59
C GLY A 99 -4.52 9.08 -6.57
N ILE A 100 -5.31 8.09 -6.17
CA ILE A 100 -5.04 6.67 -6.34
C ILE A 100 -6.21 6.00 -7.05
N ASN A 101 -5.96 5.36 -8.19
CA ASN A 101 -6.97 4.57 -8.90
C ASN A 101 -6.59 3.09 -9.06
N ARG A 102 -5.46 2.69 -8.48
CA ARG A 102 -4.97 1.32 -8.53
C ARG A 102 -4.24 0.97 -7.25
N VAL A 103 -4.53 -0.22 -6.73
CA VAL A 103 -3.88 -0.78 -5.56
C VAL A 103 -3.29 -2.15 -5.94
N CYS A 104 -2.04 -2.38 -5.58
CA CYS A 104 -1.33 -3.65 -5.72
C CYS A 104 -0.93 -4.17 -4.34
N TYR A 105 -0.64 -5.47 -4.25
CA TYR A 105 -0.08 -6.10 -3.05
C TYR A 105 1.28 -6.70 -3.38
N ASP A 106 2.31 -6.36 -2.60
CA ASP A 106 3.66 -6.86 -2.82
C ASP A 106 3.84 -8.26 -2.22
N ILE A 107 3.92 -9.24 -3.13
CA ILE A 107 4.09 -10.67 -2.85
C ILE A 107 5.56 -11.14 -2.99
N SER A 108 6.52 -10.22 -2.88
CA SER A 108 7.95 -10.50 -3.01
C SER A 108 8.58 -10.71 -1.63
N SER A 109 9.16 -11.89 -1.37
CA SER A 109 9.90 -12.14 -0.12
C SER A 109 11.29 -11.50 -0.13
N LYS A 110 11.83 -11.24 1.07
CA LYS A 110 13.23 -10.92 1.31
C LYS A 110 13.96 -12.19 1.75
N PRO A 111 15.00 -12.64 1.02
CA PRO A 111 15.42 -12.25 -0.34
C PRO A 111 14.48 -12.80 -1.45
N PRO A 112 14.55 -12.29 -2.71
CA PRO A 112 15.55 -11.35 -3.26
C PRO A 112 15.21 -9.87 -3.07
N ALA A 113 13.97 -9.54 -2.66
CA ALA A 113 13.55 -8.17 -2.47
C ALA A 113 14.04 -7.60 -1.11
N THR A 114 13.79 -6.31 -0.89
CA THR A 114 13.88 -5.65 0.41
C THR A 114 12.49 -5.49 1.02
N ILE A 115 12.41 -5.04 2.28
CA ILE A 115 11.11 -4.73 2.91
C ILE A 115 10.57 -3.41 2.35
N GLU A 116 11.39 -2.36 2.41
CA GLU A 116 11.13 -1.06 1.80
C GLU A 116 11.42 -1.11 0.28
N TRP A 117 10.88 -0.14 -0.45
CA TRP A 117 11.02 -0.04 -1.91
C TRP A 117 12.11 0.95 -2.37
N GLU A 118 12.65 1.75 -1.45
CA GLU A 118 13.78 2.68 -1.64
C GLU A 118 14.63 2.75 -0.36
#